data_AF-A0A2V6SLY6-F1
#
_entry.id   AF-A0A2V6SLY6-F1
#
_cell.length_a   1.000
_cell.length_b   1.000
_cell.length_c   1.000
_cell.angle_alpha   90.00
_cell.angle_beta   90.00
_cell.angle_gamma   90.00
#
_symmetry.space_group_name_H-M   'P 1'
#
loop_
_entity.id
_entity.type
_entity.pdbx_description
1 polymer ?
#
loop_
_entity_poly.entity_id
_entity_poly.type
_entity_poly.pdbx_seq_one_letter_code
_entity_poly.pdbx_strand_id
1 'polypeptide(L)'
;MLPSTISPDGTIALITVEYTQALFEVPPSSFIALQRAAAPAQQAGLTVAFGGKLVDALNAPPAGISKYADQIGVLCAVIILLISLGSVTGMLVPISLALFSLSISNSLTALAERVVNIGTLGPLLGTMMGLGVGIDYSLFVVSRYRQNLAAR
;
A
#
# COMPACT_ATOMS: atom_id res chain seq x y z
N MET A 1 7.08 -9.33 32.09
CA MET A 1 8.54 -9.43 32.29
C MET A 1 9.14 -9.84 30.96
N LEU A 2 9.76 -8.92 30.22
CA LEU A 2 10.37 -9.24 28.93
C LEU A 2 11.64 -10.10 29.17
N PRO A 3 11.87 -11.18 28.42
CA PRO A 3 13.09 -11.97 28.51
C PRO A 3 14.32 -11.09 28.23
N SER A 4 15.46 -11.46 28.82
CA SER A 4 16.70 -10.68 28.87
C SER A 4 17.03 -10.01 27.54
N THR A 5 16.74 -8.71 27.45
CA THR A 5 16.99 -7.85 26.29
C THR A 5 18.45 -7.39 26.22
N ILE A 6 19.30 -7.99 27.06
CA ILE A 6 20.73 -7.75 27.18
C ILE A 6 21.42 -9.09 26.93
N SER A 7 22.48 -9.07 26.14
CA SER A 7 23.27 -10.27 25.84
C SER A 7 23.92 -10.84 27.11
N PRO A 8 24.23 -12.15 27.15
CA PRO A 8 24.83 -12.79 28.33
C PRO A 8 26.16 -12.16 28.78
N ASP A 9 26.90 -11.56 27.84
CA ASP A 9 28.15 -10.85 28.04
C ASP A 9 27.97 -9.34 28.33
N GLY A 10 26.73 -8.84 28.32
CA GLY A 10 26.40 -7.44 28.65
C GLY A 10 26.77 -6.40 27.59
N THR A 11 27.22 -6.83 26.41
CA THR A 11 27.74 -5.94 25.36
C THR A 11 26.68 -5.43 24.41
N ILE A 12 25.54 -6.13 24.28
CA ILE A 12 24.47 -5.80 23.34
C ILE A 12 23.16 -5.68 24.10
N ALA A 13 22.44 -4.58 23.87
CA ALA A 13 21.07 -4.40 24.34
C ALA A 13 20.13 -4.20 23.14
N LEU A 14 19.02 -4.94 23.12
CA LEU A 14 17.96 -4.80 22.13
C LEU A 14 16.80 -4.01 22.74
N ILE A 15 16.34 -2.98 22.03
CA ILE A 15 15.16 -2.21 22.42
C ILE A 15 14.18 -2.26 21.25
N THR A 16 12.98 -2.78 21.51
CA THR A 16 11.91 -2.84 20.52
C THR A 16 10.99 -1.63 20.68
N VAL A 17 10.81 -0.87 19.61
CA VAL A 17 9.86 0.24 19.55
C VAL A 17 8.66 -0.18 18.71
N GLU A 18 7.49 -0.23 19.32
CA GLU A 18 6.24 -0.54 18.63
C GLU A 18 5.50 0.75 18.29
N TYR A 19 5.03 0.84 17.05
CA TYR A 19 4.20 1.95 16.57
C TYR A 19 2.74 1.50 16.54
N THR A 20 1.84 2.38 16.97
CA THR A 20 0.39 2.11 16.96
C THR A 20 -0.22 2.13 15.56
N GLN A 21 0.45 2.80 14.60
CA GLN A 21 0.00 2.96 13.22
C GLN A 21 0.59 1.86 12.32
N ALA A 22 -0.09 1.58 11.20
CA ALA A 22 0.41 0.65 10.20
C ALA A 22 1.71 1.16 9.56
N LEU A 23 2.58 0.25 9.12
CA LEU A 23 3.93 0.58 8.61
C LEU A 23 3.94 1.70 7.55
N PHE A 24 2.95 1.71 6.65
CA PHE A 24 2.85 2.69 5.55
C PHE A 24 2.22 4.03 5.98
N GLU A 25 1.63 4.10 7.17
CA GLU A 25 1.05 5.31 7.74
C GLU A 25 2.03 6.03 8.68
N VAL A 26 3.07 5.34 9.15
CA VAL A 26 4.10 5.92 10.00
C VAL A 26 4.85 7.02 9.22
N PRO A 27 4.84 8.27 9.69
CA PRO A 27 5.52 9.36 9.00
C PRO A 27 7.04 9.10 8.91
N PRO A 28 7.73 9.52 7.83
CA PRO A 28 9.19 9.46 7.75
C PRO A 28 9.88 10.24 8.88
N SER A 29 9.22 11.27 9.42
CA SER A 29 9.69 12.04 10.58
C SER A 29 9.78 11.21 11.86
N SER A 30 9.06 10.09 11.96
CA SER A 30 9.13 9.16 13.10
C SER A 30 10.51 8.53 13.24
N PHE A 31 11.22 8.30 12.13
CA PHE A 31 12.60 7.81 12.18
C PHE A 31 13.58 8.89 12.62
N ILE A 32 13.35 10.15 12.23
CA ILE A 32 14.12 11.29 12.77
C ILE A 32 13.90 11.41 14.28
N ALA A 33 12.66 11.24 14.76
CA ALA A 33 12.36 11.23 16.18
C ALA A 33 13.06 10.07 16.91
N LEU A 34 13.08 8.87 16.30
CA LEU A 34 13.79 7.71 16.83
C LEU A 34 15.30 7.95 16.92
N GLN A 35 15.91 8.53 15.88
CA GLN A 35 17.34 8.90 15.90
C GLN A 35 17.64 9.94 16.99
N ARG A 36 16.78 10.95 17.17
CA ARG A 36 16.94 11.94 18.25
C ARG A 36 16.83 11.31 19.63
N ALA A 37 15.91 10.36 19.82
CA ALA A 37 15.76 9.65 21.08
C ALA A 37 16.99 8.78 21.41
N ALA A 38 17.69 8.29 20.40
CA ALA A 38 18.93 7.53 20.54
C ALA A 38 20.20 8.39 20.71
N ALA A 39 20.14 9.69 20.41
CA ALA A 39 21.29 10.59 20.45
C ALA A 39 22.01 10.64 21.81
N PRO A 40 21.33 10.65 22.97
CA PRO A 40 22.01 10.62 24.27
C PRO A 40 22.84 9.34 24.49
N ALA A 41 22.37 8.18 23.99
CA ALA A 41 23.10 6.92 24.09
C ALA A 41 24.35 6.93 23.20
N GLN A 42 24.24 7.48 22.00
CA GLN A 42 25.39 7.67 21.10
C GLN A 42 26.43 8.63 21.71
N GLN A 43 25.97 9.72 22.34
CA GLN A 43 26.84 10.67 23.05
C GLN A 43 27.56 10.04 24.25
N ALA A 44 26.96 9.04 24.89
CA ALA A 44 27.59 8.24 25.93
C ALA A 44 28.61 7.22 25.40
N GLY A 45 28.87 7.19 24.08
CA GLY A 45 29.84 6.30 23.43
C GLY A 45 29.28 4.95 22.99
N LEU A 46 27.96 4.75 23.06
CA LEU A 46 27.34 3.49 22.60
C LEU A 46 27.14 3.50 21.09
N THR A 47 27.41 2.37 20.45
CA THR A 47 27.06 2.17 19.03
C THR A 47 25.59 1.79 18.92
N VAL A 48 24.77 2.64 18.30
CA VAL A 48 23.34 2.39 18.09
C VAL A 48 23.09 2.01 16.64
N ALA A 49 22.57 0.80 16.44
CA ALA A 49 22.09 0.33 15.14
C ALA A 49 20.56 0.36 15.11
N PHE A 50 19.98 0.87 14.03
CA PHE A 50 18.54 0.84 13.79
C PHE A 50 18.22 -0.27 12.78
N GLY A 51 17.19 -1.06 13.06
CA GLY A 51 16.74 -2.11 12.16
C GLY A 51 15.23 -2.33 12.24
N GLY A 52 14.75 -3.29 11.45
CA GLY A 52 13.35 -3.67 11.38
C GLY A 52 12.58 -2.94 10.28
N LYS A 53 11.32 -3.33 10.11
CA LYS A 53 10.49 -3.00 8.94
C LYS A 53 10.39 -1.50 8.61
N LEU A 54 10.40 -0.63 9.64
CA LEU A 54 10.36 0.82 9.44
C LEU A 54 11.66 1.35 8.82
N VAL A 55 12.80 0.87 9.29
CA VAL A 55 14.12 1.26 8.78
C VAL A 55 14.29 0.74 7.35
N ASP A 56 13.86 -0.49 7.09
CA ASP A 56 13.88 -1.10 5.76
C ASP A 56 12.99 -0.33 4.77
N ALA A 57 11.78 0.07 5.19
CA ALA A 57 10.85 0.85 4.37
C ALA A 57 11.38 2.24 4.03
N LEU A 58 12.18 2.87 4.91
CA LEU A 58 12.76 4.18 4.68
C LEU A 58 14.07 4.13 3.87
N ASN A 59 14.78 3.02 3.91
CA ASN A 59 15.94 2.75 3.06
C ASN A 59 15.55 2.27 1.65
N ALA A 60 14.26 1.97 1.42
CA ALA A 60 13.75 1.72 0.08
C ALA A 60 13.91 2.99 -0.81
N PRO A 61 14.08 2.84 -2.14
CA PRO A 61 14.21 3.97 -3.06
C PRO A 61 13.11 5.02 -2.83
N PRO A 62 13.41 6.33 -2.96
CA PRO A 62 12.52 7.39 -2.53
C PRO A 62 11.08 7.18 -3.01
N ALA A 63 10.14 7.12 -2.07
CA ALA A 63 8.70 7.00 -2.28
C ALA A 63 8.06 8.18 -3.06
N GLY A 64 8.86 9.05 -3.68
CA GLY A 64 8.40 10.23 -4.42
C GLY A 64 7.44 9.88 -5.57
N ILE A 65 7.62 8.71 -6.20
CA ILE A 65 6.68 8.18 -7.19
C ILE A 65 5.54 7.42 -6.48
N SER A 66 5.80 6.77 -5.33
CA SER A 66 4.83 5.94 -4.62
C SER A 66 3.66 6.73 -4.02
N LYS A 67 3.89 7.96 -3.53
CA LYS A 67 2.81 8.78 -2.93
C LYS A 67 1.68 9.08 -3.91
N TYR A 68 2.01 9.21 -5.19
CA TYR A 68 1.05 9.54 -6.26
C TYR A 68 0.79 8.36 -7.20
N ALA A 69 1.35 7.18 -6.93
CA ALA A 69 1.28 6.03 -7.82
C ALA A 69 -0.17 5.62 -8.14
N ASP A 70 -1.05 5.62 -7.14
CA ASP A 70 -2.46 5.27 -7.33
C ASP A 70 -3.17 6.28 -8.24
N GLN A 71 -2.93 7.58 -8.01
CA GLN A 71 -3.54 8.65 -8.80
C GLN A 71 -3.01 8.65 -10.24
N ILE A 72 -1.71 8.45 -10.40
CA ILE A 72 -1.06 8.33 -11.72
C ILE A 72 -1.59 7.08 -12.44
N GLY A 73 -1.75 5.97 -11.73
CA GLY A 73 -2.31 4.73 -12.26
C GLY A 73 -3.73 4.90 -12.78
N VAL A 74 -4.61 5.54 -11.99
CA VAL A 74 -5.99 5.85 -12.40
C VAL A 74 -6.00 6.81 -13.61
N LEU A 75 -5.16 7.84 -13.61
CA LEU A 75 -5.04 8.76 -14.73
C LEU A 75 -4.60 8.04 -16.02
N CYS A 76 -3.59 7.17 -15.92
CA CYS A 76 -3.13 6.34 -17.03
C CYS A 76 -4.26 5.40 -17.52
N ALA A 77 -5.01 4.77 -16.61
CA ALA A 77 -6.13 3.92 -16.97
C ALA A 77 -7.21 4.69 -17.74
N VAL A 78 -7.57 5.90 -17.30
CA VAL A 78 -8.52 6.78 -18.01
C VAL A 78 -8.02 7.08 -19.43
N ILE A 79 -6.75 7.44 -19.60
CA ILE A 79 -6.17 7.74 -20.92
C ILE A 79 -6.20 6.50 -21.83
N ILE A 80 -5.77 5.35 -21.31
CA ILE A 80 -5.76 4.08 -22.05
C ILE A 80 -7.17 3.66 -22.47
N LEU A 81 -8.15 3.76 -21.56
CA LEU A 81 -9.54 3.42 -21.83
C LEU A 81 -10.15 4.33 -22.89
N LEU A 82 -9.85 5.64 -22.82
CA LEU A 82 -10.31 6.61 -23.80
C LEU A 82 -9.77 6.29 -25.19
N ILE A 83 -8.48 5.92 -25.29
CA ILE A 83 -7.85 5.52 -26.56
C ILE A 83 -8.41 4.19 -27.06
N SER A 84 -8.55 3.20 -26.18
CA SER A 84 -9.02 1.85 -26.51
C SER A 84 -10.47 1.84 -26.99
N LEU A 85 -11.34 2.60 -26.32
CA LEU A 85 -12.76 2.64 -26.64
C LEU A 85 -13.11 3.77 -27.62
N GLY A 86 -12.27 4.80 -27.77
CA GLY A 86 -12.53 5.95 -28.63
C GLY A 86 -13.79 6.75 -28.24
N SER A 87 -14.32 6.55 -27.04
CA SER A 87 -15.56 7.17 -26.58
C SER A 87 -15.53 7.39 -25.06
N VAL A 88 -15.85 8.62 -24.65
CA VAL A 88 -15.96 9.02 -23.24
C VAL A 88 -17.06 8.21 -22.54
N THR A 89 -18.22 8.03 -23.18
CA THR A 89 -19.32 7.25 -22.59
C THR A 89 -18.96 5.77 -22.47
N GLY A 90 -18.16 5.26 -23.41
CA GLY A 90 -17.63 3.90 -23.35
C GLY A 90 -16.73 3.67 -22.14
N MET A 91 -15.85 4.63 -21.83
CA MET A 91 -14.91 4.57 -20.71
C MET A 91 -15.58 4.70 -19.33
N LEU A 92 -16.69 5.45 -19.23
CA LEU A 92 -17.37 5.67 -17.95
C LEU A 92 -17.82 4.37 -17.29
N VAL A 93 -18.25 3.39 -18.09
CA VAL A 93 -18.69 2.08 -17.58
C VAL A 93 -17.53 1.33 -16.90
N PRO A 94 -16.37 1.13 -17.54
CA PRO A 94 -15.20 0.54 -16.89
C PRO A 94 -14.71 1.26 -15.65
N ILE A 95 -14.61 2.59 -15.69
CA ILE A 95 -14.14 3.37 -14.53
C ILE A 95 -15.10 3.24 -13.36
N SER A 96 -16.41 3.35 -13.60
CA SER A 96 -17.42 3.25 -12.55
C SER A 96 -17.41 1.86 -11.90
N LEU A 97 -17.27 0.79 -12.70
CA LEU A 97 -17.23 -0.57 -12.17
C LEU A 97 -15.95 -0.83 -11.36
N ALA A 98 -14.81 -0.31 -11.82
CA ALA A 98 -13.55 -0.43 -11.11
C ALA A 98 -13.59 0.26 -9.73
N LEU A 99 -14.12 1.49 -9.66
CA LEU A 99 -14.27 2.22 -8.40
C LEU A 99 -15.24 1.52 -7.45
N PHE A 100 -16.34 0.97 -7.99
CA PHE A 100 -17.29 0.19 -7.21
C PHE A 100 -16.66 -1.10 -6.67
N SER A 101 -15.91 -1.82 -7.50
CA SER A 101 -15.17 -3.03 -7.09
C SER A 101 -14.14 -2.74 -6.01
N LEU A 102 -13.36 -1.65 -6.15
CA LEU A 102 -12.41 -1.20 -5.12
C LEU A 102 -13.11 -0.89 -3.80
N SER A 103 -14.25 -0.18 -3.85
CA SER A 103 -15.02 0.19 -2.66
C SER A 103 -15.52 -1.06 -1.92
N ILE A 104 -16.02 -2.05 -2.66
CA ILE A 104 -16.46 -3.34 -2.09
C ILE A 104 -15.27 -4.09 -1.50
N SER A 105 -14.14 -4.16 -2.23
CA SER A 105 -12.94 -4.86 -1.77
C SER A 105 -12.44 -4.30 -0.44
N ASN A 106 -12.28 -2.98 -0.35
CA ASN A 106 -11.86 -2.33 0.90
C ASN A 106 -12.87 -2.51 2.03
N SER A 107 -14.17 -2.40 1.74
CA SER A 107 -15.21 -2.61 2.76
C SER A 107 -15.21 -4.04 3.30
N LEU A 108 -15.02 -5.02 2.42
CA LEU A 108 -15.01 -6.43 2.80
C LEU A 108 -13.74 -6.79 3.57
N THR A 109 -12.58 -6.27 3.16
CA THR A 109 -11.33 -6.44 3.89
C THR A 109 -11.42 -5.83 5.29
N ALA A 110 -11.93 -4.60 5.42
CA ALA A 110 -12.12 -3.95 6.71
C ALA A 110 -13.10 -4.72 7.63
N LEU A 111 -14.11 -5.37 7.05
CA LEU A 111 -15.02 -6.23 7.81
C LEU A 111 -14.33 -7.54 8.24
N ALA A 112 -13.56 -8.14 7.35
CA ALA A 112 -12.83 -9.39 7.60
C ALA A 112 -11.76 -9.22 8.68
N GLU A 113 -11.10 -8.06 8.74
CA GLU A 113 -10.12 -7.70 9.78
C GLU A 113 -10.70 -7.76 11.20
N ARG A 114 -12.02 -7.65 11.36
CA ARG A 114 -12.67 -7.78 12.68
C ARG A 114 -12.71 -9.21 13.21
N VAL A 115 -12.56 -10.20 12.34
CA VAL A 115 -12.73 -11.62 12.68
C VAL A 115 -11.42 -12.39 12.47
N VAL A 116 -10.59 -11.96 11.51
CA VAL A 116 -9.31 -12.59 11.17
C VAL A 116 -8.23 -11.52 11.07
N ASN A 117 -7.04 -11.79 11.61
CA ASN A 117 -5.89 -10.91 11.43
C ASN A 117 -5.39 -11.01 9.99
N ILE A 118 -5.60 -9.95 9.21
CA ILE A 118 -5.14 -9.83 7.83
C ILE A 118 -3.82 -9.04 7.84
N GLY A 119 -2.76 -9.66 7.33
CA GLY A 119 -1.46 -9.02 7.20
C GLY A 119 -1.46 -7.89 6.17
N THR A 120 -0.44 -7.03 6.20
CA THR A 120 -0.32 -5.82 5.37
C THR A 120 -0.35 -6.05 3.85
N LEU A 121 -0.11 -7.29 3.39
CA LEU A 121 -0.20 -7.64 1.97
C LEU A 121 -1.65 -7.82 1.49
N GLY A 122 -2.59 -8.16 2.38
CA GLY A 122 -3.98 -8.42 2.02
C GLY A 122 -4.68 -7.21 1.39
N PRO A 123 -4.75 -6.06 2.10
CA PRO A 123 -5.35 -4.83 1.56
C PRO A 123 -4.65 -4.33 0.29
N LEU A 124 -3.32 -4.49 0.22
CA LEU A 124 -2.52 -4.12 -0.96
C LEU A 124 -2.96 -4.93 -2.19
N LEU A 125 -3.01 -6.26 -2.08
CA LEU A 125 -3.47 -7.13 -3.15
C LEU A 125 -4.95 -6.91 -3.48
N GLY A 126 -5.78 -6.67 -2.47
CA GLY A 126 -7.20 -6.34 -2.64
C GLY A 126 -7.43 -5.12 -3.52
N THR A 127 -6.67 -4.04 -3.27
CA THR A 127 -6.73 -2.83 -4.10
C THR A 127 -6.28 -3.10 -5.54
N MET A 128 -5.15 -3.79 -5.72
CA MET A 128 -4.61 -4.11 -7.05
C MET A 128 -5.57 -4.99 -7.85
N MET A 129 -6.13 -6.03 -7.23
CA MET A 129 -7.10 -6.91 -7.88
C MET A 129 -8.45 -6.24 -8.10
N GLY A 130 -8.97 -5.48 -7.14
CA GLY A 130 -10.27 -4.81 -7.26
C GLY A 130 -10.30 -3.81 -8.42
N LEU A 131 -9.25 -2.99 -8.55
CA LEU A 131 -9.12 -2.08 -9.69
C LEU A 131 -8.84 -2.85 -10.99
N GLY A 132 -7.84 -3.73 -11.01
CA GLY A 132 -7.42 -4.44 -12.24
C GLY A 132 -8.53 -5.31 -12.82
N VAL A 133 -9.09 -6.22 -12.02
CA VAL A 133 -10.15 -7.13 -12.45
C VAL A 133 -11.43 -6.38 -12.82
N GLY A 134 -11.76 -5.29 -12.09
CA GLY A 134 -12.91 -4.44 -12.39
C GLY A 134 -12.82 -3.78 -13.77
N ILE A 135 -11.63 -3.24 -14.12
CA ILE A 135 -11.37 -2.64 -15.44
C ILE A 135 -11.38 -3.71 -16.54
N ASP A 136 -10.70 -4.84 -16.33
CA ASP A 136 -10.58 -5.87 -17.37
C ASP A 136 -11.93 -6.50 -17.72
N TYR A 137 -12.74 -6.83 -16.69
CA TYR A 137 -14.03 -7.46 -16.91
C TYR A 137 -15.04 -6.52 -17.56
N SER A 138 -15.07 -5.26 -17.15
CA SER A 138 -15.93 -4.25 -17.77
C SER A 138 -15.51 -3.98 -19.21
N LEU A 139 -14.21 -3.88 -19.50
CA LEU A 139 -13.69 -3.75 -20.86
C LEU A 139 -14.10 -4.91 -21.75
N PHE A 140 -13.99 -6.14 -21.26
CA PHE A 140 -14.42 -7.33 -21.99
C PHE A 140 -15.91 -7.25 -22.36
N VAL A 141 -16.76 -6.92 -21.38
CA VAL A 141 -18.22 -6.82 -21.58
C VAL A 141 -18.56 -5.70 -22.57
N VAL A 142 -17.99 -4.51 -22.40
CA VAL A 142 -18.24 -3.35 -23.28
C VAL A 142 -17.75 -3.61 -24.70
N SER A 143 -16.55 -4.18 -24.85
CA SER A 143 -15.99 -4.55 -26.15
C SER A 143 -16.90 -5.54 -26.87
N ARG A 144 -17.34 -6.58 -26.16
CA ARG A 144 -18.25 -7.59 -26.72
C ARG A 144 -19.62 -7.02 -27.06
N TYR A 145 -20.17 -6.12 -26.25
CA TYR A 145 -21.43 -5.43 -26.54
C TYR A 145 -21.35 -4.64 -27.86
N ARG A 146 -20.27 -3.88 -28.05
CA ARG A 146 -20.05 -3.11 -29.29
C ARG A 146 -19.89 -3.99 -30.52
N GLN A 147 -19.16 -5.11 -30.40
CA GLN A 147 -19.02 -6.08 -31.49
C GLN A 147 -20.37 -6.67 -31.91
N ASN A 148 -21.24 -7.01 -30.95
CA ASN A 148 -22.58 -7.51 -31.25
C ASN A 148 -23.47 -6.45 -31.93
N LEU A 149 -23.32 -5.17 -31.59
CA LEU A 149 -24.05 -4.09 -32.27
C LEU A 149 -23.54 -3.86 -33.70
N ALA A 150 -22.23 -3.96 -33.93
CA ALA A 150 -21.63 -3.78 -35.25
C ALA A 150 -21.88 -4.97 -36.21
N ALA A 151 -22.18 -6.15 -35.65
CA ALA A 151 -22.53 -7.35 -36.40
C ALA A 151 -24.03 -7.43 -36.79
N ARG A 152 -24.84 -6.46 -36.35
CA ARG A 152 -26.22 -6.27 -36.79
C ARG A 152 -26.28 -5.26 -37.93
#